data_AF-A0ABD7BZ13-F1
#
_entry.id   AF-A0ABD7BZ13-F1
#
_cell.length_a   1.000
_cell.length_b   1.000
_cell.length_c   1.000
_cell.angle_alpha   90.00
_cell.angle_beta   90.00
_cell.angle_gamma   90.00
#
_symmetry.space_group_name_H-M   'P 1'
#
loop_
_entity.id
_entity.type
_entity.pdbx_description
1 polymer ?
#
loop_
_entity_poly.entity_id
_entity_poly.type
_entity_poly.pdbx_seq_one_letter_code
_entity_poly.pdbx_strand_id
1 'polypeptide(L)'
;MDVRVWSVIAVVAIAGCSGRQAASVEDAAEVANAAPAQSHAQPAEHARPSRAATASSATTAAAGLAQPEGHFLEGERMLLSEGAVSAQKSEAVLGSDKAFAQVISQFERDAAGHPEVQELTRLYRTAATRLIGNDGTLVSFACGYSLCVGEIRSRTDEDFSAWSEAIGMDKAAPVYSLATAPMTWGRDQRGGRFVFSVDPAANAITGP
;
A
#
# COMPACT_ATOMS: atom_id res chain seq x y z
N MET A 1 24.85 28.23 -39.87
CA MET A 1 25.87 27.17 -40.04
C MET A 1 26.91 27.42 -38.97
N ASP A 2 26.92 26.61 -37.91
CA ASP A 2 28.08 26.46 -37.03
C ASP A 2 28.05 25.05 -36.47
N VAL A 3 29.23 24.46 -36.39
CA VAL A 3 29.50 23.03 -36.54
C VAL A 3 30.17 22.51 -35.28
N ARG A 4 29.58 21.46 -34.68
CA ARG A 4 30.18 20.39 -33.84
C ARG A 4 30.78 20.86 -32.49
N VAL A 5 30.68 20.09 -31.40
CA VAL A 5 31.42 18.85 -31.16
C VAL A 5 30.79 18.09 -29.97
N TRP A 6 30.67 16.77 -30.13
CA TRP A 6 30.34 15.77 -29.11
C TRP A 6 31.43 15.62 -28.04
N SER A 7 31.04 15.29 -26.82
CA SER A 7 31.85 14.44 -25.93
C SER A 7 30.95 13.47 -25.17
N VAL A 8 31.05 12.20 -25.57
CA VAL A 8 30.56 11.03 -24.85
C VAL A 8 31.69 10.57 -23.95
N ILE A 9 31.45 10.48 -22.64
CA ILE A 9 32.34 9.74 -21.73
C ILE A 9 31.49 8.67 -21.05
N ALA A 10 31.60 7.46 -21.59
CA ALA A 10 31.22 6.22 -20.92
C ALA A 10 32.44 5.75 -20.12
N VAL A 11 32.27 5.52 -18.81
CA VAL A 11 33.25 4.80 -18.00
C VAL A 11 32.62 3.47 -17.60
N VAL A 12 33.19 2.40 -18.15
CA VAL A 12 32.97 1.01 -17.79
C VAL A 12 33.92 0.68 -16.63
N ALA A 13 33.41 0.08 -15.56
CA ALA A 13 34.23 -0.59 -14.55
C ALA A 13 33.61 -1.93 -14.13
N ILE A 14 34.09 -2.97 -14.82
CA ILE A 14 34.48 -4.35 -14.42
C ILE A 14 33.80 -5.04 -13.22
N ALA A 15 33.42 -6.29 -13.50
CA ALA A 15 32.86 -7.32 -12.63
C ALA A 15 33.69 -7.67 -11.37
N GLY A 16 32.96 -8.05 -10.31
CA GLY A 16 33.47 -8.82 -9.16
C GLY A 16 32.56 -10.01 -8.88
N CYS A 17 32.91 -11.18 -9.43
CA CYS A 17 32.40 -12.49 -9.02
C CYS A 17 33.53 -13.27 -8.36
N SER A 18 33.33 -13.70 -7.11
CA SER A 18 33.99 -14.83 -6.40
C SER A 18 33.40 -14.83 -4.98
N GLY A 19 32.88 -15.90 -4.38
CA GLY A 19 32.88 -17.32 -4.67
C GLY A 19 32.92 -18.09 -3.33
N ARG A 20 32.16 -19.20 -3.25
CA ARG A 20 32.23 -20.36 -2.31
C ARG A 20 31.82 -20.07 -0.84
N GLN A 21 30.72 -20.62 -0.31
CA GLN A 21 30.29 -22.01 -0.10
C GLN A 21 30.90 -22.69 1.15
N ALA A 22 29.97 -22.99 2.06
CA ALA A 22 29.92 -24.07 3.05
C ALA A 22 31.00 -24.16 4.14
N ALA A 23 30.53 -24.00 5.37
CA ALA A 23 30.88 -24.90 6.46
C ALA A 23 29.60 -25.26 7.23
N SER A 24 29.04 -26.41 6.89
CA SER A 24 28.16 -27.17 7.78
C SER A 24 28.98 -27.60 8.99
N VAL A 25 28.46 -27.40 10.20
CA VAL A 25 28.96 -28.07 11.40
C VAL A 25 27.93 -29.12 11.76
N GLU A 26 28.34 -30.36 11.59
CA GLU A 26 27.62 -31.56 11.96
C GLU A 26 27.95 -31.94 13.40
N ASP A 27 26.89 -32.31 14.11
CA ASP A 27 26.75 -33.29 15.20
C ASP A 27 27.72 -33.32 16.38
N ALA A 28 27.15 -33.18 17.58
CA ALA A 28 27.49 -34.06 18.69
C ALA A 28 26.24 -34.32 19.54
N ALA A 29 25.66 -35.50 19.33
CA ALA A 29 24.69 -36.13 20.20
C ALA A 29 25.16 -36.25 21.66
N GLU A 30 24.26 -35.99 22.61
CA GLU A 30 24.28 -36.65 23.92
C GLU A 30 22.87 -37.17 24.21
N VAL A 31 22.75 -38.50 24.22
CA VAL A 31 21.57 -39.27 24.63
C VAL A 31 22.00 -40.19 25.77
N ALA A 32 21.33 -40.06 26.93
CA ALA A 32 21.04 -41.12 27.91
C ALA A 32 20.30 -40.43 29.09
N ASN A 33 19.21 -40.92 29.69
CA ASN A 33 18.64 -42.26 29.72
C ASN A 33 17.18 -42.22 30.25
N ALA A 34 16.39 -43.20 29.79
CA ALA A 34 15.30 -43.99 30.41
C ALA A 34 14.58 -43.48 31.69
N ALA A 35 13.27 -43.66 31.93
CA ALA A 35 12.31 -44.71 31.54
C ALA A 35 10.84 -44.28 31.82
N PRO A 36 9.82 -44.99 31.28
CA PRO A 36 8.39 -44.75 31.54
C PRO A 36 7.77 -45.74 32.54
N ALA A 37 6.77 -45.31 33.33
CA ALA A 37 5.88 -46.19 34.10
C ALA A 37 4.48 -45.55 34.23
N GLN A 38 3.48 -46.09 33.53
CA GLN A 38 2.37 -46.94 34.05
C GLN A 38 1.24 -46.21 34.79
N SER A 39 0.14 -46.02 34.04
CA SER A 39 -1.24 -46.44 34.31
C SER A 39 -1.68 -46.66 35.77
N HIS A 40 -2.58 -45.79 36.26
CA HIS A 40 -3.60 -46.14 37.24
C HIS A 40 -4.94 -45.52 36.83
N ALA A 41 -5.94 -46.39 36.65
CA ALA A 41 -7.35 -46.04 36.54
C ALA A 41 -7.97 -46.03 37.93
N GLN A 42 -8.91 -45.10 38.20
CA GLN A 42 -10.30 -45.42 38.61
C GLN A 42 -11.14 -44.13 38.81
N PRO A 43 -12.49 -44.25 38.79
CA PRO A 43 -13.39 -43.21 38.29
C PRO A 43 -14.09 -42.42 39.40
N ALA A 44 -14.60 -41.24 39.03
CA ALA A 44 -15.73 -40.63 39.72
C ALA A 44 -16.62 -39.98 38.67
N GLU A 45 -17.82 -40.55 38.50
CA GLU A 45 -18.98 -39.90 37.92
C GLU A 45 -19.16 -38.52 38.57
N HIS A 46 -19.51 -37.49 37.80
CA HIS A 46 -20.49 -36.46 38.19
C HIS A 46 -20.97 -35.77 36.90
N ALA A 47 -22.27 -35.94 36.64
CA ALA A 47 -22.99 -35.40 35.51
C ALA A 47 -23.11 -33.87 35.57
N ARG A 48 -22.86 -33.18 34.45
CA ARG A 48 -23.69 -32.05 34.01
C ARG A 48 -23.49 -31.74 32.52
N PRO A 49 -24.56 -31.58 31.72
CA PRO A 49 -24.46 -31.26 30.31
C PRO A 49 -24.40 -29.73 30.11
N SER A 50 -23.33 -29.23 29.52
CA SER A 50 -23.30 -27.88 28.94
C SER A 50 -23.15 -27.98 27.44
N ARG A 51 -24.31 -27.85 26.80
CA ARG A 51 -24.61 -27.54 25.40
C ARG A 51 -23.43 -26.88 24.66
N ALA A 52 -22.68 -27.68 23.90
CA ALA A 52 -21.69 -27.17 22.96
C ALA A 52 -22.41 -26.51 21.77
N ALA A 53 -21.90 -25.34 21.42
CA ALA A 53 -22.45 -24.42 20.45
C ALA A 53 -22.66 -25.05 19.07
N THR A 54 -23.85 -24.82 18.51
CA THR A 54 -24.16 -25.04 17.10
C THR A 54 -23.18 -24.22 16.26
N ALA A 55 -22.46 -24.90 15.37
CA ALA A 55 -21.61 -24.26 14.36
C ALA A 55 -22.46 -23.27 13.55
N SER A 56 -22.09 -22.00 13.61
CA SER A 56 -22.71 -20.97 12.77
C SER A 56 -22.31 -21.24 11.33
N SER A 57 -23.31 -21.51 10.49
CA SER A 57 -23.17 -21.70 9.05
C SER A 57 -22.33 -20.57 8.47
N ALA A 58 -21.29 -20.95 7.71
CA ALA A 58 -20.55 -20.03 6.89
C ALA A 58 -21.52 -19.36 5.90
N THR A 59 -21.81 -18.08 6.13
CA THR A 59 -22.44 -17.24 5.11
C THR A 59 -21.39 -17.06 4.02
N THR A 60 -21.52 -17.83 2.94
CA THR A 60 -20.84 -17.54 1.68
C THR A 60 -21.28 -16.13 1.29
N ALA A 61 -20.40 -15.14 1.45
CA ALA A 61 -20.61 -13.81 0.92
C ALA A 61 -20.80 -13.97 -0.58
N ALA A 62 -22.04 -13.80 -1.05
CA ALA A 62 -22.32 -13.71 -2.46
C ALA A 62 -21.44 -12.58 -3.01
N ALA A 63 -20.62 -12.91 -4.01
CA ALA A 63 -19.95 -11.91 -4.83
C ALA A 63 -21.06 -11.09 -5.51
N GLY A 64 -21.45 -10.00 -4.85
CA GLY A 64 -22.35 -9.02 -5.42
C GLY A 64 -21.64 -8.41 -6.61
N LEU A 65 -22.24 -8.58 -7.79
CA LEU A 65 -21.89 -7.83 -9.00
C LEU A 65 -21.80 -6.35 -8.61
N ALA A 66 -20.58 -5.81 -8.65
CA ALA A 66 -20.29 -4.42 -8.33
C ALA A 66 -21.24 -3.53 -9.13
N GLN A 67 -22.04 -2.71 -8.44
CA GLN A 67 -22.63 -1.54 -9.06
C GLN A 67 -21.48 -0.58 -9.35
N PRO A 68 -21.00 -0.43 -10.59
CA PRO A 68 -19.67 0.16 -10.82
C PRO A 68 -19.65 1.66 -10.54
N GLU A 69 -20.80 2.32 -10.48
CA GLU A 69 -20.87 3.79 -10.47
C GLU A 69 -21.68 4.32 -9.28
N GLY A 70 -22.22 3.48 -8.40
CA GLY A 70 -23.12 3.91 -7.31
C GLY A 70 -22.44 4.15 -5.96
N HIS A 71 -21.20 3.67 -5.79
CA HIS A 71 -20.52 3.59 -4.49
C HIS A 71 -19.36 4.57 -4.33
N PHE A 72 -18.94 5.24 -5.41
CA PHE A 72 -17.86 6.22 -5.36
C PHE A 72 -18.37 7.61 -4.99
N LEU A 73 -17.61 8.29 -4.15
CA LEU A 73 -17.83 9.70 -3.81
C LEU A 73 -17.45 10.61 -4.99
N GLU A 74 -17.86 11.87 -4.93
CA GLU A 74 -17.67 12.83 -6.02
C GLU A 74 -16.18 13.00 -6.37
N GLY A 75 -15.32 13.13 -5.37
CA GLY A 75 -13.87 13.24 -5.54
C GLY A 75 -13.27 12.01 -6.22
N GLU A 76 -13.75 10.82 -5.88
CA GLU A 76 -13.26 9.57 -6.48
C GLU A 76 -13.61 9.47 -7.96
N ARG A 77 -14.83 9.90 -8.35
CA ARG A 77 -15.27 9.95 -9.76
C ARG A 77 -14.40 10.87 -10.62
N MET A 78 -13.76 11.87 -10.02
CA MET A 78 -12.81 12.75 -10.72
C MET A 78 -11.54 12.02 -11.16
N LEU A 79 -11.24 10.85 -10.57
CA LEU A 79 -10.03 10.06 -10.83
C LEU A 79 -10.33 8.68 -11.42
N LEU A 80 -11.58 8.23 -11.39
CA LEU A 80 -11.99 6.91 -11.88
C LEU A 80 -12.55 6.95 -13.30
N SER A 81 -12.39 5.84 -14.03
CA SER A 81 -13.12 5.53 -15.25
C SER A 81 -13.49 4.05 -15.23
N GLU A 82 -14.78 3.73 -15.42
CA GLU A 82 -15.29 2.36 -15.39
C GLU A 82 -14.94 1.60 -14.09
N GLY A 83 -14.89 2.32 -12.97
CA GLY A 83 -14.56 1.77 -11.65
C GLY A 83 -13.08 1.46 -11.41
N ALA A 84 -12.19 1.85 -12.31
CA ALA A 84 -10.73 1.74 -12.14
C ALA A 84 -10.06 3.11 -12.16
N VAL A 85 -8.84 3.23 -11.62
CA VAL A 85 -8.08 4.48 -11.62
C VAL A 85 -7.76 4.85 -13.08
N SER A 86 -8.20 6.01 -13.53
CA SER A 86 -7.93 6.47 -14.90
C SER A 86 -6.53 7.10 -14.98
N ALA A 87 -5.68 6.58 -15.86
CA ALA A 87 -4.35 7.14 -16.11
C ALA A 87 -4.45 8.61 -16.56
N GLN A 88 -5.33 8.89 -17.53
CA GLN A 88 -5.48 10.23 -18.10
C GLN A 88 -5.98 11.25 -17.07
N LYS A 89 -7.01 10.90 -16.28
CA LYS A 89 -7.51 11.79 -15.22
C LYS A 89 -6.47 12.00 -14.12
N SER A 90 -5.77 10.93 -13.72
CA SER A 90 -4.72 10.99 -12.72
C SER A 90 -3.56 11.88 -13.18
N GLU A 91 -3.07 11.71 -14.41
CA GLU A 91 -2.00 12.55 -14.95
C GLU A 91 -2.41 14.03 -14.98
N ALA A 92 -3.61 14.33 -15.48
CA ALA A 92 -4.14 15.69 -15.53
C ALA A 92 -4.27 16.35 -14.14
N VAL A 93 -4.69 15.57 -13.14
CA VAL A 93 -4.82 16.05 -11.76
C VAL A 93 -3.46 16.21 -11.09
N LEU A 94 -2.64 15.17 -11.09
CA LEU A 94 -1.39 15.14 -10.35
C LEU A 94 -0.37 16.15 -10.92
N GLY A 95 -0.38 16.36 -12.24
CA GLY A 95 0.50 17.32 -12.91
C GLY A 95 0.10 18.81 -12.77
N SER A 96 -1.06 19.11 -12.16
CA SER A 96 -1.57 20.49 -12.07
C SER A 96 -1.86 20.90 -10.63
N ASP A 97 -1.21 21.96 -10.16
CA ASP A 97 -1.43 22.50 -8.81
C ASP A 97 -2.90 22.86 -8.54
N LYS A 98 -3.57 23.44 -9.53
CA LYS A 98 -4.97 23.83 -9.43
C LYS A 98 -5.89 22.61 -9.37
N ALA A 99 -5.71 21.66 -10.28
CA ALA A 99 -6.56 20.47 -10.34
C ALA A 99 -6.35 19.58 -9.09
N PHE A 100 -5.10 19.42 -8.66
CA PHE A 100 -4.75 18.69 -7.46
C PHE A 100 -5.40 19.30 -6.20
N ALA A 101 -5.26 20.61 -5.99
CA ALA A 101 -5.89 21.28 -4.86
C ALA A 101 -7.42 21.14 -4.87
N GLN A 102 -8.04 21.23 -6.05
CA GLN A 102 -9.48 21.03 -6.20
C GLN A 102 -9.91 19.61 -5.82
N VAL A 103 -9.16 18.60 -6.26
CA VAL A 103 -9.43 17.19 -5.94
C VAL A 103 -9.27 16.93 -4.45
N ILE A 104 -8.18 17.38 -3.82
CA ILE A 104 -7.98 17.25 -2.36
C ILE A 104 -9.18 17.85 -1.61
N SER A 105 -9.57 19.09 -1.93
CA SER A 105 -10.70 19.73 -1.27
C SER A 105 -12.02 19.02 -1.52
N GLN A 106 -12.20 18.35 -2.67
CA GLN A 106 -13.40 17.54 -2.90
C GLN A 106 -13.41 16.29 -2.03
N PHE A 107 -12.29 15.56 -1.96
CA PHE A 107 -12.16 14.40 -1.06
C PHE A 107 -12.40 14.78 0.41
N GLU A 108 -11.89 15.92 0.87
CA GLU A 108 -12.12 16.41 2.24
C GLU A 108 -13.59 16.75 2.50
N ARG A 109 -14.28 17.37 1.51
CA ARG A 109 -15.72 17.63 1.59
C ARG A 109 -16.52 16.34 1.65
N ASP A 110 -16.15 15.36 0.84
CA ASP A 110 -16.80 14.06 0.82
C ASP A 110 -16.61 13.37 2.18
N ALA A 111 -15.39 13.36 2.72
CA ALA A 111 -15.09 12.75 4.03
C ALA A 111 -15.83 13.40 5.21
N ALA A 112 -16.15 14.70 5.14
CA ALA A 112 -16.80 15.42 6.24
C ALA A 112 -18.16 14.82 6.65
N GLY A 113 -18.89 14.21 5.70
CA GLY A 113 -20.18 13.56 5.94
C GLY A 113 -20.12 12.06 6.25
N HIS A 114 -18.93 11.45 6.18
CA HIS A 114 -18.77 9.98 6.16
C HIS A 114 -17.69 9.54 7.15
N PRO A 115 -18.05 9.23 8.42
CA PRO A 115 -17.09 8.86 9.47
C PRO A 115 -16.15 7.70 9.10
N GLU A 116 -16.64 6.73 8.35
CA GLU A 116 -15.87 5.60 7.87
C GLU A 116 -14.76 6.02 6.89
N VAL A 117 -14.98 7.06 6.09
CA VAL A 117 -13.97 7.65 5.20
C VAL A 117 -12.92 8.40 6.01
N GLN A 118 -13.31 9.04 7.12
CA GLN A 118 -12.38 9.69 8.04
C GLN A 118 -11.46 8.67 8.72
N GLU A 119 -12.02 7.53 9.15
CA GLU A 119 -11.23 6.43 9.72
C GLU A 119 -10.28 5.80 8.69
N LEU A 120 -10.74 5.57 7.46
CA LEU A 120 -9.85 5.15 6.36
C LEU A 120 -8.72 6.15 6.13
N THR A 121 -9.05 7.44 6.08
CA THR A 121 -8.05 8.51 5.94
C THR A 121 -7.04 8.46 7.09
N ARG A 122 -7.47 8.25 8.33
CA ARG A 122 -6.59 8.14 9.50
C ARG A 122 -5.67 6.93 9.40
N LEU A 123 -6.20 5.78 8.99
CA LEU A 123 -5.45 4.53 8.81
C LEU A 123 -4.34 4.71 7.76
N TYR A 124 -4.70 5.15 6.55
CA TYR A 124 -3.73 5.28 5.47
C TYR A 124 -2.78 6.45 5.67
N ARG A 125 -3.20 7.53 6.32
CA ARG A 125 -2.29 8.61 6.74
C ARG A 125 -1.22 8.09 7.68
N THR A 126 -1.58 7.23 8.63
CA THR A 126 -0.62 6.61 9.56
C THR A 126 0.38 5.73 8.81
N ALA A 127 -0.10 4.91 7.86
CA ALA A 127 0.75 4.07 7.04
C ALA A 127 1.70 4.91 6.16
N ALA A 128 1.17 5.88 5.41
CA ALA A 128 1.97 6.77 4.56
C ALA A 128 3.04 7.51 5.37
N THR A 129 2.67 8.09 6.53
CA THR A 129 3.60 8.83 7.40
C THR A 129 4.70 7.92 7.96
N ARG A 130 4.35 6.71 8.43
CA ARG A 130 5.33 5.72 8.90
C ARG A 130 6.35 5.35 7.83
N LEU A 131 5.91 5.21 6.58
CA LEU A 131 6.75 4.80 5.46
C LEU A 131 7.61 5.93 4.89
N ILE A 132 7.20 7.19 5.05
CA ILE A 132 8.03 8.36 4.73
C ILE A 132 9.23 8.46 5.68
N GLY A 133 9.03 8.13 6.96
CA GLY A 133 10.06 8.27 7.98
C GLY A 133 10.36 9.74 8.31
N ASN A 134 11.60 10.03 8.72
CA ASN A 134 12.00 11.36 9.18
C ASN A 134 12.48 12.30 8.05
N ASP A 135 12.64 11.78 6.84
CA ASP A 135 13.28 12.47 5.72
C ASP A 135 12.26 13.07 4.72
N GLY A 136 10.99 13.07 5.07
CA GLY A 136 9.94 13.69 4.26
C GLY A 136 8.70 14.05 5.07
N THR A 137 7.73 14.64 4.39
CA THR A 137 6.48 15.11 5.00
C THR A 137 5.31 14.79 4.08
N LEU A 138 4.23 14.26 4.66
CA LEU A 138 2.93 14.16 4.00
C LEU A 138 2.21 15.51 4.08
N VAL A 139 2.17 16.25 2.96
CA VAL A 139 1.67 17.63 2.92
C VAL A 139 0.16 17.71 2.83
N SER A 140 -0.42 16.92 1.92
CA SER A 140 -1.86 16.80 1.76
C SER A 140 -2.19 15.32 1.62
N PHE A 141 -3.33 14.92 2.17
CA PHE A 141 -3.77 13.53 2.11
C PHE A 141 -5.25 13.42 2.46
N ALA A 142 -6.03 12.83 1.58
CA ALA A 142 -7.44 12.54 1.81
C ALA A 142 -7.82 11.23 1.12
N CYS A 143 -8.76 10.50 1.70
CA CYS A 143 -9.32 9.29 1.12
C CYS A 143 -10.82 9.44 0.89
N GLY A 144 -11.34 8.67 -0.07
CA GLY A 144 -12.75 8.31 -0.21
C GLY A 144 -12.97 6.88 0.29
N TYR A 145 -13.92 6.17 -0.30
CA TYR A 145 -14.15 4.76 0.04
C TYR A 145 -13.10 3.82 -0.56
N SER A 146 -12.66 4.12 -1.77
CA SER A 146 -11.86 3.26 -2.62
C SER A 146 -10.54 3.89 -3.04
N LEU A 147 -10.42 5.22 -3.06
CA LEU A 147 -9.19 5.92 -3.43
C LEU A 147 -8.63 6.76 -2.29
N CYS A 148 -7.31 6.93 -2.27
CA CYS A 148 -6.63 7.97 -1.52
C CYS A 148 -5.75 8.80 -2.45
N VAL A 149 -5.67 10.11 -2.19
CA VAL A 149 -4.90 11.08 -2.97
C VAL A 149 -4.07 11.93 -2.02
N GLY A 150 -2.85 12.27 -2.42
CA GLY A 150 -1.98 13.05 -1.56
C GLY A 150 -0.71 13.55 -2.23
N GLU A 151 0.07 14.26 -1.42
CA GLU A 151 1.33 14.86 -1.80
C GLU A 151 2.35 14.64 -0.70
N ILE A 152 3.55 14.22 -1.10
CA ILE A 152 4.71 14.08 -0.22
C ILE A 152 5.80 15.03 -0.68
N ARG A 153 6.49 15.61 0.29
CA ARG A 153 7.77 16.29 0.09
C ARG A 153 8.87 15.40 0.62
N SER A 154 9.91 15.24 -0.19
CA SER A 154 11.10 14.46 0.10
C SER A 154 12.34 15.29 -0.26
N ARG A 155 13.53 14.79 0.09
CA ARG A 155 14.79 15.47 -0.27
C ARG A 155 15.18 15.20 -1.70
N THR A 156 14.85 14.02 -2.22
CA THR A 156 15.23 13.54 -3.54
C THR A 156 14.06 12.87 -4.26
N ASP A 157 14.17 12.70 -5.58
CA ASP A 157 13.18 11.97 -6.37
C ASP A 157 13.25 10.46 -6.04
N GLU A 158 14.44 9.97 -5.66
CA GLU A 158 14.68 8.61 -5.19
C GLU A 158 13.95 8.33 -3.86
N ASP A 159 13.95 9.29 -2.92
CA ASP A 159 13.24 9.16 -1.64
C ASP A 159 11.71 9.01 -1.87
N PHE A 160 11.15 9.77 -2.83
CA PHE A 160 9.73 9.64 -3.20
C PHE A 160 9.44 8.31 -3.91
N SER A 161 10.35 7.86 -4.77
CA SER A 161 10.23 6.58 -5.47
C SER A 161 10.28 5.40 -4.49
N ALA A 162 11.20 5.43 -3.53
CA ALA A 162 11.32 4.43 -2.47
C ALA A 162 10.06 4.39 -1.58
N TRP A 163 9.52 5.56 -1.22
CA TRP A 163 8.23 5.62 -0.51
C TRP A 163 7.10 5.01 -1.34
N SER A 164 7.03 5.34 -2.64
CA SER A 164 5.97 4.86 -3.55
C SER A 164 6.00 3.33 -3.68
N GLU A 165 7.18 2.73 -3.74
CA GLU A 165 7.35 1.27 -3.72
C GLU A 165 6.94 0.68 -2.36
N ALA A 166 7.38 1.30 -1.26
CA ALA A 166 7.11 0.83 0.09
C ALA A 166 5.60 0.86 0.44
N ILE A 167 4.87 1.90 0.05
CA ILE A 167 3.41 1.97 0.27
C ILE A 167 2.67 0.94 -0.60
N GLY A 168 3.13 0.71 -1.83
CA GLY A 168 2.57 -0.33 -2.71
C GLY A 168 2.75 -1.75 -2.17
N MET A 169 3.76 -1.99 -1.33
CA MET A 169 4.04 -3.29 -0.72
C MET A 169 3.61 -3.41 0.75
N ASP A 170 2.97 -2.37 1.32
CA ASP A 170 2.62 -2.37 2.74
C ASP A 170 1.51 -3.36 3.04
N LYS A 171 1.80 -4.35 3.88
CA LYS A 171 0.84 -5.38 4.28
C LYS A 171 -0.18 -4.89 5.30
N ALA A 172 0.14 -3.83 6.04
CA ALA A 172 -0.74 -3.27 7.06
C ALA A 172 -1.82 -2.35 6.47
N ALA A 173 -1.55 -1.75 5.31
CA ALA A 173 -2.46 -0.89 4.57
C ALA A 173 -2.36 -1.20 3.05
N PRO A 174 -3.04 -2.26 2.57
CA PRO A 174 -2.90 -2.74 1.20
C PRO A 174 -3.29 -1.70 0.14
N VAL A 175 -2.41 -1.52 -0.85
CA VAL A 175 -2.64 -0.69 -2.03
C VAL A 175 -2.75 -1.59 -3.26
N TYR A 176 -3.81 -1.40 -4.06
CA TYR A 176 -4.11 -2.27 -5.20
C TYR A 176 -3.69 -1.68 -6.55
N SER A 177 -3.71 -0.36 -6.67
CA SER A 177 -3.19 0.37 -7.82
C SER A 177 -2.62 1.71 -7.36
N LEU A 178 -1.57 2.19 -8.02
CA LEU A 178 -0.88 3.42 -7.63
C LEU A 178 -0.45 4.18 -8.89
N ALA A 179 -0.86 5.44 -8.99
CA ALA A 179 -0.36 6.39 -9.96
C ALA A 179 0.36 7.52 -9.23
N THR A 180 1.54 7.88 -9.72
CA THR A 180 2.39 8.91 -9.12
C THR A 180 2.83 9.93 -10.15
N ALA A 181 3.00 11.18 -9.73
CA ALA A 181 3.69 12.21 -10.49
C ALA A 181 4.82 12.77 -9.62
N PRO A 182 6.10 12.46 -9.93
CA PRO A 182 7.24 13.13 -9.32
C PRO A 182 7.19 14.64 -9.59
N MET A 183 7.49 15.45 -8.58
CA MET A 183 7.38 16.89 -8.65
C MET A 183 8.66 17.55 -8.12
N THR A 184 9.05 18.64 -8.76
CA THR A 184 10.10 19.54 -8.29
C THR A 184 9.49 20.91 -8.06
N TRP A 185 9.56 21.40 -6.83
CA TRP A 185 9.04 22.71 -6.44
C TRP A 185 10.23 23.64 -6.13
N GLY A 186 10.46 24.62 -6.99
CA GLY A 186 11.65 25.46 -6.87
C GLY A 186 12.96 24.66 -7.02
N ARG A 187 14.03 25.09 -6.35
CA ARG A 187 15.36 24.47 -6.51
C ARG A 187 15.59 23.23 -5.65
N ASP A 188 15.06 23.23 -4.43
CA ASP A 188 15.50 22.29 -3.39
C ASP A 188 14.37 21.43 -2.80
N GLN A 189 13.14 21.57 -3.30
CA GLN A 189 12.01 20.80 -2.80
C GLN A 189 11.61 19.74 -3.81
N ARG A 190 11.80 18.48 -3.44
CA ARG A 190 11.45 17.30 -4.23
C ARG A 190 10.28 16.57 -3.61
N GLY A 191 9.76 15.57 -4.31
CA GLY A 191 8.67 14.74 -3.85
C GLY A 191 7.75 14.36 -4.99
N GLY A 192 6.48 14.24 -4.67
CA GLY A 192 5.49 13.93 -5.68
C GLY A 192 4.08 13.90 -5.16
N ARG A 193 3.16 13.82 -6.11
CA ARG A 193 1.74 13.61 -5.88
C ARG A 193 1.39 12.20 -6.26
N PHE A 194 0.36 11.67 -5.64
CA PHE A 194 -0.07 10.31 -5.91
C PHE A 194 -1.58 10.17 -5.76
N VAL A 195 -2.10 9.14 -6.42
CA VAL A 195 -3.40 8.54 -6.12
C VAL A 195 -3.19 7.03 -6.05
N PHE A 196 -3.81 6.39 -5.08
CA PHE A 196 -3.85 4.94 -5.03
C PHE A 196 -5.23 4.41 -4.67
N SER A 197 -5.51 3.18 -5.10
CA SER A 197 -6.69 2.43 -4.69
C SER A 197 -6.43 1.59 -3.46
N VAL A 198 -7.38 1.64 -2.53
CA VAL A 198 -7.50 0.78 -1.33
C VAL A 198 -8.59 -0.28 -1.48
N ASP A 199 -9.25 -0.29 -2.64
CA ASP A 199 -10.34 -1.21 -2.97
C ASP A 199 -9.85 -2.28 -3.95
N PRO A 200 -9.93 -3.58 -3.58
CA PRO A 200 -9.54 -4.67 -4.46
C PRO A 200 -10.36 -4.75 -5.76
N ALA A 201 -11.56 -4.15 -5.82
CA ALA A 201 -12.35 -4.07 -7.04
C ALA A 201 -11.80 -3.01 -8.02
N ALA A 202 -11.17 -1.95 -7.50
CA ALA A 202 -10.52 -0.89 -8.28
C ALA A 202 -8.99 -1.12 -8.39
N ASN A 203 -8.58 -2.34 -8.72
CA ASN A 203 -7.17 -2.78 -8.71
C ASN A 203 -6.39 -2.51 -9.99
N ALA A 204 -7.00 -1.87 -10.98
CA ALA A 204 -6.38 -1.58 -12.27
C ALA A 204 -6.20 -0.07 -12.49
N ILE A 205 -5.25 0.26 -13.36
CA ILE A 205 -5.15 1.58 -13.97
C ILE A 205 -5.59 1.45 -15.43
N THR A 206 -6.62 2.19 -15.82
CA THR A 206 -7.14 2.19 -17.19
C THR A 206 -6.46 3.27 -18.03
N GLY A 207 -6.03 2.88 -19.24
CA GLY A 207 -5.43 3.77 -20.22
C GLY A 207 -6.46 4.61 -20.99
N PRO A 208 -6.00 5.57 -21.82
CA PRO A 208 -6.84 6.33 -22.73
C PRO A 208 -7.40 5.49 -23.89
#